data_AF-A0A174REL2-F1
#
_entry.id   AF-A0A174REL2-F1
#
_cell.length_a   1.000
_cell.length_b   1.000
_cell.length_c   1.000
_cell.angle_alpha   90.00
_cell.angle_beta   90.00
_cell.angle_gamma   90.00
#
_symmetry.space_group_name_H-M   'P 1'
#
loop_
_entity.id
_entity.type
_entity.pdbx_description
1 polymer ?
#
loop_
_entity_poly.entity_id
_entity_poly.type
_entity_poly.pdbx_seq_one_letter_code
_entity_poly.pdbx_strand_id
1 'polypeptide(L)' 'MISYRKLWKTMKERKISQYALYTHYGISTSFLDKLRHNENVEIRSLDILCSILDCDFGDIVEHIPDNAEPEEK' A
#
# COMPACT_ATOMS: atom_id res chain seq x y z
N MET A 1 -11.57 -2.04 -9.61
CA MET A 1 -10.55 -2.78 -8.80
C MET A 1 -9.80 -1.85 -7.82
N ILE A 2 -9.37 -2.34 -6.64
CA ILE A 2 -8.49 -1.58 -5.72
C ILE A 2 -7.02 -1.76 -6.12
N SER A 3 -6.23 -0.70 -6.05
CA SER A 3 -4.79 -0.69 -6.35
C SER A 3 -4.00 -0.11 -5.19
N TYR A 4 -2.88 -0.75 -4.84
CA TYR A 4 -1.91 -0.24 -3.85
C TYR A 4 -0.68 0.39 -4.52
N ARG A 5 -0.77 0.85 -5.78
CA ARG A 5 0.35 1.54 -6.44
C ARG A 5 0.81 2.77 -5.65
N LYS A 6 -0.13 3.53 -5.10
CA LYS A 6 0.18 4.72 -4.29
C LYS A 6 0.96 4.38 -3.02
N LEU A 7 0.69 3.24 -2.38
CA LEU A 7 1.45 2.77 -1.22
C LEU A 7 2.95 2.73 -1.50
N TRP A 8 3.36 2.12 -2.61
CA TRP A 8 4.78 1.99 -2.97
C TRP A 8 5.43 3.34 -3.27
N LYS A 9 4.67 4.29 -3.85
CA LYS A 9 5.12 5.66 -4.07
C LYS A 9 5.34 6.38 -2.74
N THR A 10 4.36 6.32 -1.83
CA THR A 10 4.42 6.93 -0.50
C THR A 10 5.58 6.36 0.32
N MET A 11 5.80 5.05 0.28
CA MET A 11 6.96 4.41 0.91
C MET A 11 8.29 4.96 0.38
N LYS A 12 8.40 5.17 -0.94
CA LYS A 12 9.60 5.73 -1.57
C LYS A 12 9.83 7.19 -1.15
N GLU A 13 8.78 8.00 -1.13
CA GLU A 13 8.82 9.40 -0.70
C GLU A 13 9.27 9.53 0.76
N ARG A 14 8.80 8.60 1.61
CA ARG A 14 9.12 8.55 3.05
C ARG A 14 10.39 7.76 3.38
N LYS A 15 11.10 7.25 2.37
CA LYS A 15 12.33 6.45 2.51
C LYS A 15 12.17 5.20 3.39
N ILE A 16 10.97 4.61 3.41
CA ILE A 16 10.67 3.37 4.12
C ILE A 16 10.75 2.22 3.12
N SER A 17 11.63 1.25 3.40
CA SER A 17 11.75 0.06 2.56
C SER A 17 10.72 -1.00 2.97
N GLN A 18 10.39 -1.89 2.04
CA GLN A 18 9.59 -3.09 2.37
C GLN A 18 10.30 -3.97 3.41
N TYR A 19 11.63 -3.94 3.41
CA TYR A 19 12.43 -4.58 4.44
C TYR A 19 12.09 -4.02 5.83
N ALA A 20 12.03 -2.69 5.95
CA ALA A 20 11.70 -2.05 7.21
C ALA A 20 10.30 -2.40 7.71
N LEU A 21 9.32 -2.57 6.82
CA LEU A 21 7.98 -3.01 7.20
C LEU A 21 8.03 -4.35 7.95
N TYR A 22 8.78 -5.33 7.45
CA TYR A 22 8.83 -6.63 8.10
C TYR A 22 9.78 -6.67 9.31
N THR A 23 10.91 -5.94 9.30
CA THR A 23 11.89 -5.99 10.39
C THR A 23 11.60 -5.04 11.55
N HIS A 24 11.11 -3.84 11.25
CA HIS A 24 10.95 -2.78 12.25
C HIS A 24 9.49 -2.59 12.67
N TYR A 25 8.55 -2.84 11.78
CA TYR A 25 7.12 -2.63 12.04
C TYR A 25 6.32 -3.93 12.22
N GLY A 26 6.98 -5.10 12.15
CA GLY A 26 6.35 -6.40 12.40
C GLY A 26 5.29 -6.79 11.37
N ILE A 27 5.31 -6.18 10.19
CA ILE A 27 4.40 -6.52 9.10
C ILE A 27 4.79 -7.89 8.52
N SER A 28 3.83 -8.82 8.48
CA SER A 28 4.10 -10.15 7.91
C SER A 28 4.35 -10.10 6.40
N THR A 29 5.18 -11.02 5.92
CA THR A 29 5.42 -11.20 4.48
C THR A 29 4.13 -11.56 3.74
N SER A 30 3.23 -12.30 4.37
CA SER A 30 1.90 -12.63 3.82
C SER A 30 1.03 -11.40 3.62
N PHE A 31 1.09 -10.41 4.51
CA PHE A 31 0.35 -9.17 4.33
C PHE A 31 0.96 -8.32 3.20
N LEU A 32 2.29 -8.23 3.12
CA LEU A 32 2.96 -7.60 1.99
C LEU A 32 2.61 -8.26 0.65
N ASP A 33 2.49 -9.57 0.62
CA ASP A 33 2.15 -10.31 -0.58
C ASP A 33 0.76 -9.97 -1.10
N LYS A 34 -0.23 -9.87 -0.21
CA LYS A 34 -1.58 -9.39 -0.56
C LYS A 34 -1.57 -8.00 -1.18
N LEU A 35 -0.77 -7.08 -0.62
CA LEU A 35 -0.63 -5.72 -1.13
C LEU A 35 0.02 -5.70 -2.52
N ARG A 36 0.97 -6.60 -2.80
CA ARG A 36 1.61 -6.72 -4.13
C ARG A 36 0.65 -7.25 -5.19
N HIS A 37 -0.24 -8.15 -4.82
CA HIS A 37 -1.23 -8.75 -5.72
C HIS A 37 -2.55 -7.96 -5.79
N ASN A 38 -2.63 -6.78 -5.16
CA ASN A 38 -3.85 -5.97 -5.07
C ASN A 38 -5.05 -6.76 -4.50
N GLU A 39 -4.78 -7.66 -3.57
CA GLU A 39 -5.81 -8.43 -2.88
C GLU A 39 -6.57 -7.56 -1.87
N ASN A 40 -7.75 -8.05 -1.48
CA ASN A 40 -8.53 -7.41 -0.43
C ASN A 40 -7.80 -7.53 0.91
N VAL A 41 -7.66 -6.38 1.56
CA VAL A 41 -7.13 -6.27 2.92
C VAL A 41 -8.18 -5.62 3.82
N GLU A 42 -8.06 -5.84 5.12
CA GLU A 42 -8.96 -5.21 6.08
C GLU A 42 -8.61 -3.73 6.26
N ILE A 43 -9.62 -2.91 6.57
CA ILE A 43 -9.42 -1.48 6.86
C ILE A 43 -8.43 -1.29 8.01
N ARG A 44 -8.44 -2.16 9.01
CA ARG A 44 -7.46 -2.17 10.12
C ARG A 44 -6.02 -2.28 9.61
N SER A 45 -5.79 -3.07 8.57
CA SER A 45 -4.45 -3.25 8.01
C SER A 45 -3.97 -1.98 7.31
N LEU A 46 -4.89 -1.24 6.66
CA LEU A 46 -4.60 0.06 6.09
C LEU A 46 -4.31 1.10 7.18
N ASP A 47 -5.06 1.10 8.28
CA ASP A 47 -4.86 2.01 9.42
C ASP A 47 -3.47 1.87 10.05
N ILE A 48 -2.99 0.62 10.16
CA ILE A 48 -1.62 0.33 10.60
C ILE A 48 -0.60 0.92 9.61
N LEU A 49 -0.80 0.76 8.31
CA LEU A 49 0.09 1.33 7.29
C LEU A 49 0.10 2.85 7.34
N CYS A 50 -1.07 3.49 7.47
CA CYS A 50 -1.21 4.93 7.65
C CYS A 50 -0.48 5.42 8.90
N SER A 51 -0.56 4.68 10.00
CA SER A 51 0.15 5.00 11.24
C SER A 51 1.68 4.87 11.11
N ILE A 52 2.17 3.86 10.38
CA ILE A 52 3.60 3.65 10.13
C ILE A 52 4.17 4.71 9.18
N LEU A 53 3.40 5.01 8.12
CA LEU A 53 3.81 5.92 7.07
C LEU A 53 3.44 7.37 7.39
N ASP A 54 2.68 7.66 8.45
CA ASP A 54 2.19 9.01 8.77
C ASP A 54 1.46 9.67 7.58
N CYS A 55 0.49 8.93 7.01
CA CYS A 55 -0.26 9.32 5.81
C CYS A 55 -1.75 8.95 5.91
N ASP A 56 -2.56 9.41 4.96
CA ASP A 56 -3.99 9.08 4.88
C ASP A 56 -4.25 7.92 3.88
N PHE A 57 -5.45 7.34 3.90
CA PHE A 57 -5.83 6.23 3.02
C PHE A 57 -5.68 6.57 1.54
N GLY A 58 -5.95 7.82 1.15
CA GLY A 58 -5.81 8.29 -0.23
C GLY A 58 -4.37 8.29 -0.77
N ASP A 59 -3.39 8.24 0.13
CA ASP A 59 -1.96 8.18 -0.19
C ASP A 59 -1.47 6.75 -0.41
N ILE A 60 -2.24 5.74 0.00
CA ILE A 60 -1.82 4.33 -0.07
C ILE A 60 -2.78 3.46 -0.89
N VAL A 61 -4.04 3.87 -1.03
CA VAL A 61 -5.07 3.16 -1.79
C VAL A 61 -5.59 4.02 -2.93
N GLU A 62 -5.87 3.36 -4.05
CA GLU A 62 -6.52 3.95 -5.20
C GLU A 62 -7.61 3.03 -5.73
N HIS A 63 -8.77 3.59 -6.03
CA HIS A 63 -9.81 2.88 -6.75
C HIS A 63 -9.59 3.07 -8.26
N ILE A 64 -9.34 1.97 -8.97
CA ILE A 64 -9.26 1.94 -10.43
C ILE A 64 -10.63 1.53 -10.98
N PRO A 65 -11.33 2.42 -11.72
CA PRO A 65 -12.56 2.05 -12.41
C PRO A 65 -12.26 0.97 -13.44
N ASP A 66 -13.18 0.01 -13.63
CA ASP A 66 -12.98 -1.12 -14.54
C ASP A 66 -12.88 -0.71 -16.03
N ASN A 67 -13.19 0.57 -16.35
CA ASN A 67 -13.09 1.16 -17.69
C ASN A 67 -11.96 2.19 -17.81
N ALA A 68 -11.01 2.23 -16.86
CA ALA A 68 -9.85 3.10 -16.95
C ALA A 68 -8.76 2.42 -17.80
N GLU A 69 -8.50 2.97 -18.98
CA GLU A 69 -7.30 2.64 -19.75
C GLU A 69 -6.07 2.98 -18.89
N PRO A 70 -5.03 2.11 -18.85
CA PRO A 70 -3.83 2.42 -18.12
C PRO A 70 -3.18 3.66 -18.74
N GLU A 71 -3.24 4.81 -18.04
CA GLU A 71 -2.43 5.97 -18.39
C GLU A 71 -0.96 5.59 -18.21
N GLU A 72 -0.31 5.19 -19.30
CA GLU A 72 1.14 5.19 -19.44
C GLU A 72 1.61 6.66 -19.36
N LYS A 73 2.35 6.98 -18.29
CA LYS A 73 3.21 8.17 -18.22
C LYS A 73 4.63 7.74 -17.88
#